data_AF-A0A4Q7PA44-F1
#
_entry.id   AF-A0A4Q7PA44-F1
#
_cell.length_a   1.000
_cell.length_b   1.000
_cell.length_c   1.000
_cell.angle_alpha   90.00
_cell.angle_beta   90.00
_cell.angle_gamma   90.00
#
_symmetry.space_group_name_H-M   'P 1'
#
loop_
_entity.id
_entity.type
_entity.pdbx_description
1 polymer ?
#
loop_
_entity_poly.entity_id
_entity_poly.type
_entity_poly.pdbx_seq_one_letter_code
_entity_poly.pdbx_strand_id
1 'polypeptide(L)'
;MGFIPVILTMSAAIILFIMAVNNSLKSKKIQIQDNQFKMMEGLRAFSQSSISNEEIKQDRISKLYQNVKKSIQEDQLDAFDKKVRKPYQQVKLLKSEYNRLISKKPYSFVAKIMGHKPY
;
A
#
# COMPACT_ATOMS: atom_id res chain seq x y z
N MET A 1 21.08 30.20 -31.93
CA MET A 1 20.70 30.86 -30.66
C MET A 1 19.45 30.27 -29.97
N GLY A 2 18.59 29.47 -30.62
CA GLY A 2 17.35 28.96 -30.01
C GLY A 2 17.37 27.56 -29.38
N PHE A 3 18.49 26.82 -29.46
CA PHE A 3 18.53 25.39 -29.06
C PHE A 3 18.75 25.19 -27.54
N ILE A 4 19.50 26.10 -26.89
CA ILE A 4 19.80 26.03 -25.46
C ILE A 4 18.53 26.12 -24.59
N PRO A 5 17.57 27.02 -24.86
CA PRO A 5 16.31 27.07 -24.12
C PRO A 5 15.46 25.79 -24.25
N VAL A 6 15.49 25.14 -25.41
CA VAL A 6 14.71 23.91 -25.67
C VAL A 6 15.27 22.73 -24.85
N ILE A 7 16.60 22.56 -24.82
CA ILE A 7 17.22 21.50 -24.02
C ILE A 7 16.92 21.70 -22.52
N LEU A 8 16.97 22.94 -22.03
CA LEU A 8 16.74 23.26 -20.63
C LEU A 8 15.29 22.92 -20.21
N THR A 9 14.31 23.37 -20.99
CA THR A 9 12.88 23.12 -20.71
C THR A 9 12.55 21.62 -20.79
N MET A 10 13.10 20.89 -21.76
CA MET A 10 12.91 19.45 -21.87
C MET A 10 13.52 18.70 -20.68
N SER A 11 14.72 19.09 -20.26
CA SER A 11 15.38 18.50 -19.08
C SER A 11 14.58 18.72 -17.81
N ALA A 12 14.07 19.95 -17.61
CA ALA A 12 13.20 20.28 -16.48
C ALA A 12 11.90 19.46 -16.48
N ALA A 13 11.27 19.29 -17.65
CA ALA A 13 10.07 18.47 -17.79
C ALA A 13 10.31 16.99 -17.45
N ILE A 14 11.46 16.43 -17.86
CA ILE A 14 11.84 15.06 -17.53
C ILE A 14 12.02 14.89 -16.02
N ILE A 15 12.68 15.85 -15.35
CA ILE A 15 12.87 15.80 -13.89
C ILE A 15 11.52 15.87 -13.16
N LEU A 16 10.65 16.80 -13.57
CA LEU A 16 9.29 16.93 -13.03
C LEU A 16 8.50 15.65 -13.21
N PHE A 17 8.60 15.02 -14.39
CA PHE A 17 7.96 13.75 -14.67
C PHE A 17 8.44 12.64 -13.72
N ILE A 18 9.75 12.49 -13.54
CA ILE A 18 10.34 11.51 -12.60
C ILE A 18 9.84 11.76 -11.17
N MET A 19 9.80 13.03 -10.74
CA MET A 19 9.31 13.41 -9.41
C MET A 19 7.83 13.08 -9.24
N ALA A 20 6.99 13.38 -10.23
CA ALA A 20 5.57 13.07 -10.21
C ALA A 20 5.30 11.55 -10.10
N VAL A 21 6.04 10.75 -10.87
CA VAL A 21 5.97 9.28 -10.79
C VAL A 21 6.40 8.77 -9.43
N ASN A 22 7.52 9.27 -8.89
CA ASN A 22 7.99 8.89 -7.56
C ASN A 22 6.97 9.23 -6.47
N ASN A 23 6.38 10.42 -6.53
CA ASN A 23 5.35 10.84 -5.59
C ASN A 23 4.10 9.97 -5.68
N SER A 24 3.68 9.61 -6.90
CA SER A 24 2.56 8.69 -7.12
C SER A 24 2.79 7.32 -6.47
N LEU A 25 3.98 6.72 -6.68
CA LEU A 25 4.35 5.45 -6.06
C LEU A 25 4.41 5.54 -4.53
N LYS A 26 5.03 6.61 -3.99
CA LYS A 26 5.08 6.87 -2.54
C LYS A 26 3.69 7.02 -1.95
N SER A 27 2.80 7.77 -2.59
CA SER A 27 1.41 7.94 -2.13
C SER A 27 0.68 6.60 -2.03
N LYS A 28 0.78 5.73 -3.04
CA LYS A 28 0.18 4.38 -2.98
C LYS A 28 0.76 3.53 -1.84
N LYS A 29 2.08 3.60 -1.62
CA LYS A 29 2.75 2.92 -0.51
C LYS A 29 2.24 3.41 0.86
N ILE A 30 2.07 4.71 1.04
CA ILE A 30 1.49 5.30 2.26
C ILE A 30 0.05 4.82 2.45
N GLN A 31 -0.78 4.80 1.40
CA GLN A 31 -2.16 4.29 1.47
C GLN A 31 -2.21 2.81 1.88
N ILE A 32 -1.26 1.99 1.40
CA ILE A 32 -1.15 0.59 1.84
C ILE A 32 -0.85 0.54 3.34
N GLN A 33 0.12 1.33 3.83
CA GLN A 33 0.51 1.36 5.23
C GLN A 33 -0.63 1.86 6.14
N ASP A 34 -1.34 2.91 5.75
CA ASP A 34 -2.48 3.46 6.48
C ASP A 34 -3.63 2.44 6.60
N ASN A 35 -3.99 1.77 5.51
CA ASN A 35 -5.03 0.74 5.55
C ASN A 35 -4.58 -0.52 6.33
N GLN A 36 -3.28 -0.84 6.30
CA GLN A 36 -2.72 -1.88 7.17
C GLN A 36 -2.83 -1.49 8.64
N PHE A 37 -2.55 -0.22 8.98
CA PHE A 37 -2.70 0.29 10.34
C PHE A 37 -4.14 0.23 10.83
N LYS A 38 -5.10 0.73 10.04
CA LYS A 38 -6.54 0.65 10.35
C LYS A 38 -7.02 -0.78 10.56
N MET A 39 -6.59 -1.69 9.68
CA MET A 39 -6.88 -3.11 9.82
C MET A 39 -6.30 -3.69 11.12
N MET A 40 -5.07 -3.33 11.48
CA MET A 40 -4.45 -3.78 12.74
C MET A 40 -5.17 -3.25 13.97
N GLU A 41 -5.54 -1.97 13.96
CA GLU A 41 -6.34 -1.36 15.03
C GLU A 41 -7.68 -2.09 15.19
N GLY A 42 -8.36 -2.36 14.08
CA GLY A 42 -9.58 -3.17 14.07
C GLY A 42 -9.33 -4.58 14.65
N LEU A 43 -8.27 -5.27 14.23
CA LEU A 43 -7.94 -6.61 14.72
C LEU A 43 -7.61 -6.63 16.21
N ARG A 44 -6.93 -5.60 16.74
CA ARG A 44 -6.66 -5.45 18.17
C ARG A 44 -7.95 -5.29 18.98
N ALA A 45 -8.98 -4.66 18.42
CA ALA A 45 -10.27 -4.53 19.10
C ALA A 45 -11.02 -5.87 19.23
N PHE A 46 -10.73 -6.85 18.37
CA PHE A 46 -11.41 -8.16 18.36
C PHE A 46 -10.53 -9.32 18.86
N SER A 47 -9.21 -9.13 18.95
CA SER A 47 -8.26 -10.14 19.42
C SER A 47 -7.93 -9.90 20.89
N GLN A 48 -8.28 -10.86 21.76
CA GLN A 48 -7.90 -10.84 23.18
C GLN A 48 -6.41 -11.10 23.42
N SER A 49 -5.69 -11.65 22.42
CA SER A 49 -4.24 -11.77 22.48
C SER A 49 -3.59 -10.46 22.00
N SER A 50 -2.66 -9.94 22.81
CA SER A 50 -1.77 -8.84 22.46
C SER A 50 -1.03 -9.17 21.16
N ILE A 51 -1.54 -8.68 20.02
CA ILE A 51 -0.87 -8.80 18.73
C ILE A 51 0.46 -8.07 18.84
N SER A 52 1.54 -8.82 19.03
CA SER A 52 2.89 -8.26 19.15
C SER A 52 3.29 -7.64 17.81
N ASN A 53 4.05 -6.55 17.86
CA ASN A 53 4.52 -5.87 16.64
C ASN A 53 5.41 -6.78 15.75
N GLU A 54 5.83 -7.95 16.26
CA GLU A 54 6.61 -8.94 15.51
C GLU A 54 5.76 -9.91 14.67
N GLU A 55 4.46 -10.07 14.96
CA GLU A 55 3.57 -10.92 14.15
C GLU A 55 3.16 -10.30 12.82
N ILE A 56 3.62 -9.07 12.55
CA ILE A 56 3.38 -8.26 11.33
C ILE A 56 4.22 -8.77 10.14
N LYS A 57 4.39 -10.09 10.00
CA LYS A 57 4.85 -10.68 8.74
C LYS A 57 3.62 -10.95 7.86
N GLN A 58 3.72 -10.61 6.58
CA GLN A 58 2.65 -10.61 5.58
C GLN A 58 1.87 -11.94 5.51
N ASP A 59 2.53 -13.06 5.76
CA ASP A 59 1.92 -14.40 5.80
C ASP A 59 1.12 -14.70 7.08
N ARG A 60 1.44 -14.04 8.19
CA ARG A 60 0.76 -14.26 9.48
C ARG A 60 -0.50 -13.41 9.62
N ILE A 61 -0.56 -12.24 8.97
CA ILE A 61 -1.76 -11.38 8.95
C ILE A 61 -2.98 -12.11 8.39
N SER A 62 -2.81 -12.86 7.29
CA SER A 62 -3.92 -13.62 6.68
C SER A 62 -4.42 -14.73 7.61
N LYS A 63 -3.52 -15.39 8.35
CA LYS A 63 -3.88 -16.41 9.35
C LYS A 63 -4.59 -15.76 10.54
N LEU A 64 -4.09 -14.63 11.03
CA LEU A 64 -4.71 -13.89 12.13
C LEU A 64 -6.12 -13.42 11.76
N TYR A 65 -6.30 -12.86 10.56
CA TYR A 65 -7.63 -12.49 10.04
C TYR A 65 -8.59 -13.69 10.01
N GLN A 66 -8.13 -14.86 9.55
CA GLN A 66 -8.96 -16.07 9.53
C GLN A 66 -9.30 -16.57 10.93
N ASN A 67 -8.36 -16.49 11.88
CA ASN A 67 -8.58 -16.90 13.26
C ASN A 67 -9.62 -15.99 13.95
N VAL A 68 -9.46 -14.68 13.80
CA VAL A 68 -10.41 -13.68 14.35
C VAL A 68 -11.78 -13.82 13.68
N LYS A 69 -11.83 -14.05 12.37
CA LYS A 69 -13.10 -14.29 11.67
C LYS A 69 -13.85 -15.52 12.21
N LYS A 70 -13.14 -16.57 12.64
CA LYS A 70 -13.74 -17.80 13.20
C LYS A 70 -14.20 -17.62 14.65
N SER A 71 -13.60 -16.70 15.39
CA SER A 71 -13.91 -16.46 16.81
C SER A 71 -14.96 -15.37 17.04
N ILE A 72 -15.43 -14.70 15.99
CA ILE A 72 -16.41 -13.61 16.08
C ILE A 72 -17.83 -14.15 16.22
N GLN A 73 -18.58 -13.57 17.16
CA GLN A 73 -20.01 -13.78 17.34
C GLN A 73 -20.82 -12.98 16.30
N GLU A 74 -22.01 -13.47 15.92
CA GLU A 74 -22.85 -12.85 14.88
C GLU A 74 -23.17 -11.36 15.14
N ASP A 75 -23.31 -10.95 16.41
CA ASP A 75 -23.59 -9.56 16.79
C ASP A 75 -22.44 -8.59 16.50
N GLN A 76 -21.20 -9.07 16.36
CA GLN A 76 -20.01 -8.24 16.09
C GLN A 76 -19.57 -8.28 14.62
N LEU A 77 -20.31 -8.99 13.78
CA LEU A 77 -19.93 -9.28 12.39
C LEU A 77 -19.93 -8.02 11.51
N ASP A 78 -20.90 -7.11 11.72
CA ASP A 78 -20.98 -5.82 11.03
C ASP A 78 -19.85 -4.86 11.41
N ALA A 79 -19.49 -4.83 12.70
CA ALA A 79 -18.39 -4.01 13.20
C ALA A 79 -17.04 -4.52 12.67
N PHE A 80 -16.86 -5.84 12.59
CA PHE A 80 -15.70 -6.47 12.00
C PHE A 80 -15.60 -6.23 10.49
N ASP A 81 -16.73 -6.32 9.76
CA ASP A 81 -16.74 -6.09 8.32
C ASP A 81 -16.24 -4.68 7.97
N LYS A 82 -16.71 -3.68 8.72
CA LYS A 82 -16.32 -2.28 8.54
C LYS A 82 -14.87 -2.01 8.98
N LYS A 83 -14.46 -2.49 10.16
CA LYS A 83 -13.16 -2.12 10.76
C LYS A 83 -11.98 -2.98 10.29
N VAL A 84 -12.23 -4.21 9.85
CA VAL A 84 -11.17 -5.15 9.50
C VAL A 84 -11.27 -5.62 8.05
N ARG A 85 -12.43 -6.14 7.63
CA ARG A 85 -12.57 -6.76 6.30
C ARG A 85 -12.42 -5.76 5.17
N LYS A 86 -13.08 -4.60 5.25
CA LYS A 86 -12.95 -3.55 4.23
C LYS A 86 -11.51 -3.03 4.09
N PRO A 87 -10.81 -2.63 5.18
CA PRO A 87 -9.40 -2.27 5.10
C PRO A 87 -8.51 -3.39 4.55
N TYR A 88 -8.73 -4.65 4.94
CA TYR A 88 -7.96 -5.78 4.41
C TYR A 88 -8.13 -5.96 2.89
N GLN A 89 -9.37 -5.86 2.40
CA GLN A 89 -9.65 -5.92 0.96
C GLN A 89 -8.99 -4.75 0.21
N GLN A 90 -9.05 -3.53 0.77
CA GLN A 90 -8.39 -2.36 0.21
C GLN A 90 -6.88 -2.52 0.15
N VAL A 91 -6.24 -3.05 1.21
CA VAL A 91 -4.80 -3.37 1.20
C VAL A 91 -4.47 -4.35 0.08
N LYS A 92 -5.26 -5.42 -0.08
CA LYS A 92 -5.04 -6.42 -1.13
C LYS A 92 -5.13 -5.81 -2.52
N LEU A 93 -6.14 -4.97 -2.76
CA LEU A 93 -6.35 -4.26 -4.01
C LEU A 93 -5.19 -3.29 -4.30
N LEU A 94 -4.85 -2.44 -3.33
CA LEU A 94 -3.77 -1.44 -3.46
C LEU A 94 -2.41 -2.10 -3.72
N LYS A 95 -2.11 -3.23 -3.09
CA LYS A 95 -0.89 -4.01 -3.38
C LYS A 95 -0.86 -4.49 -4.82
N SER A 96 -1.97 -5.06 -5.31
CA SER A 96 -2.09 -5.51 -6.69
C SER A 96 -1.90 -4.35 -7.67
N GLU A 97 -2.56 -3.21 -7.42
CA GLU A 97 -2.40 -2.01 -8.25
C GLU A 97 -0.97 -1.48 -8.24
N TYR A 98 -0.33 -1.42 -7.07
CA TYR A 98 1.04 -0.95 -6.93
C TYR A 98 2.02 -1.86 -7.68
N ASN A 99 1.88 -3.18 -7.54
CA ASN A 99 2.70 -4.15 -8.27
C ASN A 99 2.47 -4.06 -9.79
N ARG A 100 1.23 -3.81 -10.23
CA ARG A 100 0.91 -3.53 -11.64
C ARG A 100 1.51 -2.20 -12.11
N LEU A 101 1.53 -1.18 -11.26
CA LEU A 101 2.08 0.13 -11.60
C LEU A 101 3.60 0.07 -11.74
N ILE A 102 4.29 -0.58 -10.81
CA ILE A 102 5.76 -0.76 -10.85
C ILE A 102 6.22 -1.57 -12.06
N SER A 103 5.42 -2.52 -12.55
CA SER A 103 5.78 -3.32 -13.72
C SER A 103 5.57 -2.57 -15.04
N LYS A 104 4.70 -1.56 -15.09
CA LYS A 104 4.39 -0.81 -16.32
C LYS A 104 5.43 0.27 -16.64
N LYS A 105 5.80 0.43 -17.90
CA LYS A 105 6.53 1.63 -18.36
C LYS A 105 5.57 2.83 -18.40
N PRO A 106 6.02 4.06 -18.14
CA PRO A 106 7.37 4.49 -17.74
C PRO A 106 7.69 4.31 -16.23
N TYR A 107 6.70 3.93 -15.41
CA TYR A 107 6.83 3.79 -13.96
C TYR A 107 7.94 2.82 -13.53
N SER A 108 8.12 1.71 -14.25
CA SER A 108 9.14 0.70 -13.97
C SER A 108 10.57 1.23 -14.05
N PHE A 109 10.82 2.20 -14.93
CA PHE A 109 12.11 2.86 -15.05
C PHE A 109 12.39 3.73 -13.82
N VAL A 110 11.43 4.58 -13.45
CA VAL A 110 11.53 5.44 -12.27
C VAL A 110 11.60 4.60 -10.99
N ALA A 111 10.84 3.50 -10.92
CA ALA A 111 10.85 2.58 -9.79
C ALA A 111 12.25 1.99 -9.55
N LYS A 112 12.95 1.57 -10.61
CA LYS A 112 14.33 1.07 -10.52
C LYS A 112 15.31 2.14 -10.04
N ILE A 113 15.22 3.35 -10.58
CA ILE A 113 16.10 4.47 -10.19
C ILE A 113 15.88 4.87 -8.73
N MET A 114 14.62 4.90 -8.28
CA MET A 114 14.22 5.36 -6.95
C MET A 114 14.18 4.23 -5.90
N GLY A 115 14.56 3.00 -6.26
CA GLY A 115 14.63 1.87 -5.34
C GLY A 115 13.28 1.29 -4.89
N HIS A 116 12.20 1.54 -5.64
CA HIS A 116 10.89 0.94 -5.36
C HIS A 116 10.90 -0.55 -5.73
N LYS A 117 10.43 -1.39 -4.81
CA LYS A 117 10.29 -2.85 -4.99
C LYS A 117 8.82 -3.25 -4.95
N PRO A 118 8.43 -4.34 -5.64
CA PRO A 118 7.10 -4.93 -5.48
C PRO A 118 6.87 -5.36 -4.03
N TYR A 119 5.60 -5.28 -3.61
CA TYR A 119 5.09 -5.70 -2.30
C TYR A 119 4.75 -7.18 -2.24
#